data_AF-I0R3Z4-F1
#
_entry.id   AF-I0R3Z4-F1
#
_cell.length_a   1.000
_cell.length_b   1.000
_cell.length_c   1.000
_cell.angle_alpha   90.00
_cell.angle_beta   90.00
_cell.angle_gamma   90.00
#
_symmetry.space_group_name_H-M   'P 1'
#
loop_
_entity.id
_entity.type
_entity.pdbx_description
1 polymer ?
#
loop_
_entity_poly.entity_id
_entity_poly.type
_entity_poly.pdbx_seq_one_letter_code
_entity_poly.pdbx_strand_id
1 'polypeptide(L)'
;MLCFDSPDEAWLDFVAENRQGTYQGKQHDLIYGAVANDDVYRTITLYMTEVLDKQQTLAALKIRKLFNQLVFATEKSLQYLHFEGRELV
;
A
#
# COMPACT_ATOMS: atom_id res chain seq x y z
N MET A 1 -4.45 -10.62 9.06
CA MET A 1 -3.96 -9.28 8.71
C MET A 1 -2.64 -9.44 7.97
N LEU A 2 -2.43 -8.68 6.90
CA LEU A 2 -1.14 -8.56 6.22
C LEU A 2 -0.45 -7.28 6.70
N CYS A 3 0.84 -7.35 7.04
CA CYS A 3 1.61 -6.21 7.53
C CYS A 3 2.91 -6.07 6.75
N PHE A 4 3.19 -4.86 6.28
CA PHE A 4 4.46 -4.46 5.70
C PHE A 4 5.13 -3.47 6.64
N ASP A 5 6.22 -3.90 7.27
CA ASP A 5 6.98 -3.05 8.20
C ASP A 5 7.78 -1.97 7.46
N SER A 6 8.06 -2.18 6.18
CA SER A 6 8.81 -1.25 5.33
C SER A 6 8.36 -1.33 3.86
N PRO A 7 8.61 -0.28 3.05
CA PRO A 7 8.35 -0.28 1.60
C PRO A 7 9.42 -1.09 0.83
N ASP A 8 9.59 -2.35 1.20
CA ASP A 8 10.53 -3.26 0.59
C ASP A 8 10.00 -3.86 -0.73
N GLU A 9 10.74 -4.82 -1.28
CA GLU A 9 10.38 -5.51 -2.52
C GLU A 9 9.01 -6.18 -2.43
N ALA A 10 8.69 -6.84 -1.30
CA ALA A 10 7.42 -7.52 -1.14
C ALA A 10 6.25 -6.53 -1.10
N TRP A 11 6.44 -5.39 -0.42
CA TRP A 11 5.46 -4.29 -0.45
C TRP A 11 5.30 -3.72 -1.86
N LEU A 12 6.39 -3.48 -2.57
CA LEU A 12 6.36 -2.89 -3.91
C LEU A 12 5.64 -3.79 -4.90
N ASP A 13 5.96 -5.09 -4.91
CA ASP A 13 5.31 -6.07 -5.77
C ASP A 13 3.83 -6.19 -5.43
N PHE A 14 3.49 -6.27 -4.13
CA PHE A 14 2.09 -6.28 -3.70
C PHE A 14 1.31 -5.06 -4.19
N VAL A 15 1.86 -3.86 -4.03
CA VAL A 15 1.19 -2.62 -4.47
C VAL A 15 1.07 -2.56 -6.00
N ALA A 16 2.10 -2.95 -6.73
CA ALA A 16 2.09 -2.96 -8.19
C ALA A 16 1.07 -3.95 -8.74
N GLU A 17 1.06 -5.19 -8.25
CA GLU A 17 0.12 -6.23 -8.66
C GLU A 17 -1.34 -5.84 -8.38
N ASN A 18 -1.60 -5.25 -7.21
CA ASN A 18 -2.95 -4.77 -6.88
C ASN A 18 -3.39 -3.61 -7.78
N ARG A 19 -2.49 -2.69 -8.14
CA ARG A 19 -2.80 -1.58 -9.06
C ARG A 19 -3.02 -2.03 -10.50
N GLN A 20 -2.35 -3.10 -10.92
CA GLN A 20 -2.49 -3.68 -12.25
C GLN A 20 -3.65 -4.68 -12.34
N GLY A 21 -4.27 -5.05 -11.21
CA GLY A 21 -5.31 -6.07 -11.17
C GLY A 21 -4.78 -7.49 -11.42
N THR A 22 -3.48 -7.71 -11.24
CA THR A 22 -2.80 -8.99 -11.49
C THR A 22 -2.55 -9.79 -10.22
N TYR A 23 -2.84 -9.24 -9.04
CA TYR A 23 -2.67 -9.93 -7.75
C TYR A 23 -3.49 -11.22 -7.68
N GLN A 24 -2.82 -12.37 -7.58
CA GLN A 24 -3.44 -13.70 -7.43
C GLN A 24 -3.22 -14.30 -6.03
N GLY A 25 -2.68 -13.51 -5.10
CA GLY A 25 -2.40 -13.96 -3.75
C GLY A 25 -3.66 -14.11 -2.89
N LYS A 26 -3.44 -14.44 -1.62
CA LYS A 26 -4.52 -14.60 -0.66
C LYS A 26 -5.25 -13.27 -0.45
N GLN A 27 -6.59 -13.29 -0.46
CA GLN A 27 -7.36 -12.13 -0.02
C GLN A 27 -7.16 -11.88 1.49
N HIS A 28 -6.84 -10.64 1.84
CA HIS A 28 -6.61 -10.21 3.22
C HIS A 28 -7.72 -9.27 3.67
N ASP A 29 -8.28 -9.50 4.86
CA ASP A 29 -9.32 -8.64 5.45
C ASP A 29 -8.78 -7.26 5.88
N LEU A 30 -7.56 -7.25 6.42
CA LEU A 30 -6.87 -6.07 6.93
C LEU A 30 -5.44 -6.04 6.39
N ILE A 31 -5.02 -4.89 5.87
CA ILE A 31 -3.68 -4.67 5.31
C ILE A 31 -3.08 -3.42 5.94
N TYR A 32 -1.91 -3.56 6.56
CA TYR A 32 -1.15 -2.46 7.16
C TYR A 32 0.18 -2.26 6.43
N GLY A 33 0.55 -1.02 6.15
CA GLY A 33 1.85 -0.70 5.57
C GLY A 33 1.91 0.69 4.99
N ALA A 34 3.04 1.01 4.35
CA ALA A 34 3.25 2.32 3.74
C ALA A 34 2.16 2.65 2.70
N VAL A 35 1.63 3.87 2.75
CA VAL A 35 0.70 4.39 1.75
C VAL A 35 1.46 4.85 0.51
N ALA A 36 0.97 4.43 -0.64
CA ALA A 36 1.40 4.92 -1.93
C ALA A 36 0.68 6.23 -2.31
N ASN A 37 0.86 7.28 -1.48
CA ASN A 37 0.28 8.61 -1.69
C ASN A 37 0.91 9.35 -2.89
N ASP A 38 0.51 10.60 -3.17
CA ASP A 38 0.91 11.36 -4.36
C ASP A 38 2.44 11.44 -4.57
N ASP A 39 3.21 11.57 -3.48
CA ASP A 39 4.68 11.62 -3.50
C ASP A 39 5.34 10.33 -3.98
N VAL A 40 4.64 9.21 -3.79
CA VAL A 40 5.09 7.84 -4.06
C VAL A 40 4.49 7.31 -5.35
N TYR A 41 3.30 7.80 -5.71
CA TYR A 41 2.54 7.37 -6.87
C TYR A 41 3.37 7.43 -8.15
N ARG A 42 4.08 8.55 -8.39
CA ARG A 42 4.94 8.71 -9.57
C ARG A 42 6.02 7.64 -9.66
N THR A 43 6.71 7.35 -8.56
CA THR A 43 7.77 6.34 -8.52
C THR A 43 7.22 4.94 -8.82
N ILE A 44 6.06 4.60 -8.26
CA ILE A 44 5.39 3.33 -8.55
C ILE A 44 4.94 3.27 -10.01
N THR A 45 4.41 4.36 -10.58
CA THR A 45 4.04 4.39 -12.01
C THR A 45 5.24 4.13 -12.90
N LEU A 46 6.39 4.75 -12.62
CA LEU A 46 7.62 4.51 -13.39
C LEU A 46 8.10 3.05 -13.31
N TYR A 47 7.95 2.42 -12.14
CA TYR A 47 8.20 0.98 -11.97
C TYR A 47 7.24 0.14 -12.82
N MET A 48 5.94 0.40 -12.73
CA MET A 48 4.92 -0.34 -13.47
C MET A 48 5.03 -0.16 -14.99
N THR A 49 5.60 0.95 -15.47
CA THR A 49 5.89 1.19 -16.90
C THR A 49 7.29 0.74 -17.32
N GLU A 50 8.00 -0.01 -16.46
CA GLU A 50 9.35 -0.54 -16.71
C GLU A 50 10.42 0.53 -16.99
N VAL A 51 10.15 1.79 -16.65
CA VAL A 51 11.11 2.90 -16.78
C VAL A 51 12.15 2.84 -15.67
N LEU A 52 11.71 2.46 -14.47
CA LEU A 52 12.60 2.14 -13.36
C LEU A 52 12.60 0.63 -13.13
N ASP A 53 13.79 0.08 -12.92
CA ASP A 53 13.90 -1.27 -12.38
C ASP A 53 13.54 -1.29 -10.88
N LYS A 54 13.44 -2.49 -10.32
CA LYS A 54 13.07 -2.70 -8.92
C LYS A 54 14.07 -2.06 -7.95
N GLN A 55 15.38 -2.16 -8.22
CA GLN A 55 16.40 -1.60 -7.33
C GLN A 55 16.38 -0.07 -7.33
N GLN A 56 16.24 0.55 -8.50
CA GLN A 56 16.09 2.00 -8.66
C GLN A 56 14.84 2.50 -7.95
N THR A 57 13.74 1.76 -8.06
CA THR A 57 12.47 2.08 -7.40
C THR A 57 12.62 2.06 -5.88
N LEU A 58 13.19 1.00 -5.31
CA LEU A 58 13.44 0.90 -3.87
C LEU A 58 14.39 1.99 -3.35
N ALA A 59 15.41 2.36 -4.14
CA ALA A 59 16.30 3.46 -3.80
C ALA A 59 15.56 4.81 -3.76
N ALA A 60 14.67 5.06 -4.72
CA ALA A 60 13.86 6.28 -4.77
C ALA A 60 12.84 6.36 -3.62
N LEU A 61 12.30 5.22 -3.18
CA LEU A 61 11.37 5.14 -2.04
C LEU A 61 12.04 5.49 -0.70
N LYS A 62 13.31 5.10 -0.50
CA LYS A 62 14.05 5.36 0.76
C LYS A 62 14.25 6.84 1.10
N ILE A 63 14.17 7.72 0.10
CA ILE A 63 14.40 9.17 0.26
C ILE A 63 13.10 9.90 0.63
N ARG A 64 11.95 9.24 0.50
CA ARG A 64 10.62 9.81 0.78
C ARG A 64 10.21 9.54 2.23
N LYS A 65 9.50 10.50 2.84
CA LYS A 65 8.78 10.26 4.09
C LYS A 65 7.49 9.53 3.77
N LEU A 66 7.37 8.30 4.24
CA LEU A 66 6.17 7.47 4.08
C LEU A 66 5.36 7.47 5.36
N PHE A 67 4.05 7.33 5.21
CA PHE A 67 3.11 7.13 6.30
C PHE A 67 2.50 5.75 6.18
N ASN A 68 2.21 5.11 7.31
CA ASN A 68 1.49 3.85 7.27
C ASN A 68 -0.02 4.10 7.25
N GLN A 69 -0.73 3.23 6.55
CA GLN A 69 -2.19 3.17 6.52
C GLN A 69 -2.66 1.78 6.97
N LEU A 70 -3.87 1.72 7.50
CA LEU A 70 -4.60 0.47 7.73
C LEU A 70 -5.80 0.43 6.78
N VAL A 71 -5.82 -0.56 5.89
CA VAL A 71 -6.90 -0.78 4.93
C VAL A 71 -7.84 -1.88 5.43
N PHE A 72 -9.12 -1.57 5.43
CA PHE A 72 -10.24 -2.49 5.67
C PHE A 72 -10.75 -2.98 4.31
N ALA A 73 -10.34 -4.16 3.88
CA ALA A 73 -10.55 -4.63 2.50
C ALA A 73 -11.82 -5.49 2.34
N THR A 74 -12.47 -5.87 3.43
CA THR A 74 -13.69 -6.70 3.42
C THR A 74 -14.73 -6.16 4.39
N GLU A 75 -16.02 -6.44 4.15
CA GLU A 75 -17.10 -6.08 5.10
C GLU A 75 -16.89 -6.71 6.48
N LYS A 76 -16.34 -7.94 6.52
CA LYS A 76 -15.99 -8.61 7.77
C LYS A 76 -15.03 -7.78 8.61
N SER A 77 -14.08 -7.10 7.98
CA SER A 77 -13.11 -6.26 8.71
C SER A 77 -13.75 -5.04 9.38
N LEU A 78 -14.87 -4.53 8.84
CA LEU A 78 -15.60 -3.40 9.41
C LEU A 78 -16.25 -3.73 10.75
N GLN A 79 -16.48 -5.01 11.04
CA GLN A 79 -17.04 -5.46 12.32
C GLN A 79 -16.11 -5.18 13.52
N TYR A 80 -14.83 -4.90 13.26
CA TYR A 80 -13.87 -4.48 14.29
C TYR A 80 -13.96 -2.98 14.62
N LEU A 81 -14.70 -2.18 13.85
CA LEU A 81 -14.87 -0.76 14.09
C LEU A 81 -16.03 -0.53 15.06
N HIS A 82 -15.78 0.32 16.06
CA HIS A 82 -16.82 0.85 16.92
C HIS A 82 -16.94 2.35 16.67
N PHE A 83 -18.15 2.83 16.41
CA PHE A 83 -18.41 4.24 16.21
C PHE A 83 -18.53 4.94 17.57
N GLU A 84 -17.56 5.81 17.87
CA GLU A 84 -17.52 6.59 19.12
C GLU A 84 -18.22 7.95 19.01
N GLY A 85 -18.29 8.52 17.81
CA GLY A 85 -18.86 9.86 17.61
C GLY A 85 -18.42 10.51 16.30
N ARG A 86 -18.96 11.69 16.01
CA ARG A 86 -18.56 12.53 14.87
C ARG A 86 -18.39 13.97 15.31
N GLU A 87 -17.46 14.67 14.67
CA GLU A 87 -17.35 16.12 14.75
C GLU A 87 -18.21 16.75 13.64
N LEU A 88 -18.85 17.89 13.95
CA LEU A 88 -19.48 18.73 12.94
C LEU A 88 -18.43 19.77 12.51
N VAL A 89 -17.98 19.66 11.27
CA VAL A 89 -17.04 20.60 10.63
C VAL A 89 -17.82 21.64 9.85
#